data_AF-A0A7I7MJB1-F1
#
_entry.id   AF-A0A7I7MJB1-F1
#
_cell.length_a   1.000
_cell.length_b   1.000
_cell.length_c   1.000
_cell.angle_alpha   90.00
_cell.angle_beta   90.00
_cell.angle_gamma   90.00
#
_symmetry.space_group_name_H-M   'P 1'
#
loop_
_entity.id
_entity.type
_entity.pdbx_description
1 polymer ?
#
loop_
_entity_poly.entity_id
_entity_poly.type
_entity_poly.pdbx_seq_one_letter_code
_entity_poly.pdbx_strand_id
1 'polypeptide(L)'
;MPCWRLATGVGGRTFTVTRDDGVWIDRGGAWIGPGQDRIDALTDEFGVAEYKQHNDGDAMMIVEGEKHRYGGKLPWTMSPWAVANLGIGLLSVEQMCKTLPREAPWDSSIGSATRRTPPSNSTSRTGPRTATPGPA
;
A
#
# COMPACT_ATOMS: atom_id res chain seq x y z
N MET A 1 34.01 -3.71 4.96
CA MET A 1 33.39 -3.84 3.62
C MET A 1 32.91 -2.45 3.20
N PRO A 2 33.43 -1.84 2.13
CA PRO A 2 32.89 -0.56 1.65
C PRO A 2 31.49 -0.74 1.07
N CYS A 3 30.60 0.23 1.30
CA CYS A 3 29.26 0.27 0.71
C CYS A 3 29.24 1.30 -0.44
N TRP A 4 29.08 0.82 -1.67
CA TRP A 4 28.96 1.68 -2.85
C TRP A 4 27.49 2.01 -3.13
N ARG A 5 27.21 3.26 -3.53
CA ARG A 5 25.85 3.75 -3.77
C ARG A 5 25.78 4.65 -5.01
N LEU A 6 24.68 4.54 -5.75
CA LEU A 6 24.39 5.34 -6.95
C LEU A 6 23.72 6.69 -6.65
N ALA A 7 22.87 6.76 -5.63
CA ALA A 7 22.19 7.99 -5.20
C ALA A 7 23.00 8.74 -4.12
N THR A 8 22.81 10.06 -4.06
CA THR A 8 23.51 10.95 -3.11
C THR A 8 23.08 10.78 -1.64
N GLY A 9 22.03 10.01 -1.35
CA GLY A 9 21.51 9.80 0.01
C GLY A 9 21.29 8.34 0.38
N VAL A 10 21.26 8.04 1.67
CA VAL A 10 20.95 6.69 2.20
C VAL A 10 19.45 6.33 2.07
N GLY A 11 19.05 5.07 2.29
CA GLY A 11 17.63 4.67 2.32
C GLY A 11 17.03 4.06 1.03
N GLY A 12 17.36 4.60 -0.15
CA GLY A 12 16.87 4.02 -1.41
C GLY A 12 15.37 4.27 -1.65
N ARG A 13 14.49 3.31 -1.31
CA ARG A 13 13.02 3.46 -1.42
C ARG A 13 12.37 4.11 -0.20
N THR A 14 13.15 4.39 0.85
CA THR A 14 12.74 5.15 2.03
C THR A 14 13.42 6.51 2.00
N PHE A 15 12.65 7.58 2.13
CA PHE A 15 13.16 8.95 2.06
C PHE A 15 12.26 9.90 2.85
N THR A 16 12.81 10.48 3.91
CA THR A 16 12.11 11.43 4.78
C THR A 16 12.59 12.83 4.47
N VAL A 17 11.65 13.77 4.30
CA VAL A 17 11.95 15.20 4.18
C VAL A 17 11.47 15.93 5.41
N THR A 18 12.29 16.83 5.92
CA THR A 18 11.88 17.78 6.95
C THR A 18 11.49 19.09 6.29
N ARG A 19 10.31 19.60 6.62
CA ARG A 19 9.82 20.91 6.20
C ARG A 19 10.43 22.01 7.07
N ASP A 20 10.29 23.25 6.64
CA ASP A 20 10.81 24.42 7.34
C ASP A 20 10.20 24.61 8.75
N ASP A 21 9.01 24.05 8.98
CA ASP A 21 8.31 24.03 10.28
C ASP A 21 8.77 22.88 11.20
N GLY A 22 9.76 22.09 10.79
CA GLY A 22 10.28 20.96 11.55
C GLY A 22 9.45 19.68 11.40
N VAL A 23 8.34 19.71 10.67
CA VAL A 23 7.53 18.51 10.41
C VAL A 23 8.23 17.65 9.38
N TRP A 24 8.39 16.37 9.69
CA TRP A 24 8.96 15.39 8.80
C TRP A 24 7.87 14.62 8.05
N ILE A 25 8.14 14.25 6.80
CA ILE A 25 7.22 13.54 5.91
C ILE A 25 7.99 12.47 5.15
N ASP A 26 7.53 11.23 5.25
CA ASP A 26 8.04 10.13 4.43
C ASP A 26 7.46 10.20 3.01
N ARG A 27 8.35 10.27 2.03
CA ARG A 27 8.02 10.19 0.59
C ARG A 27 8.23 8.79 0.01
N GLY A 28 8.53 7.82 0.86
CA GLY A 28 8.83 6.43 0.50
C GLY A 28 8.02 5.44 1.35
N GLY A 29 8.63 4.29 1.66
CA GLY A 29 8.06 3.37 2.65
C GLY A 29 7.99 4.02 4.04
N ALA A 30 6.83 3.92 4.70
CA ALA A 30 6.53 4.62 5.95
C ALA A 30 5.86 3.75 7.02
N TRP A 31 5.45 2.51 6.70
CA TRP A 31 4.67 1.66 7.59
C TRP A 31 5.41 0.39 7.96
N ILE A 32 5.51 0.15 9.26
CA ILE A 32 5.85 -1.12 9.88
C ILE A 32 4.61 -1.66 10.63
N GLY A 33 4.57 -2.96 10.90
CA GLY A 33 3.44 -3.56 11.60
C GLY A 33 3.68 -5.02 11.99
N PRO A 34 2.70 -5.65 12.68
CA PRO A 34 2.85 -7.01 13.21
C PRO A 34 3.29 -8.03 12.15
N GLY A 35 4.26 -8.87 12.49
CA GLY A 35 4.86 -9.87 11.60
C GLY A 35 6.06 -9.37 10.78
N GLN A 36 6.49 -8.13 11.00
CA GLN A 36 7.71 -7.54 10.42
C GLN A 36 8.87 -7.49 11.44
N ASP A 37 9.12 -8.59 12.14
CA ASP A 37 9.98 -8.65 13.32
C ASP A 37 11.43 -8.16 13.10
N ARG A 38 11.95 -8.29 11.88
CA ARG A 38 13.33 -7.88 11.57
C ARG A 38 13.52 -6.38 11.52
N ILE A 39 12.54 -5.63 11.00
CA ILE A 39 12.66 -4.15 10.97
C ILE A 39 12.33 -3.57 12.34
N ASP A 40 11.42 -4.21 13.07
CA ASP A 40 11.06 -3.88 14.45
C ASP A 40 12.28 -3.99 15.41
N ALA A 41 13.04 -5.09 15.30
CA ALA A 41 14.27 -5.22 16.07
C ALA A 41 15.33 -4.14 15.74
N LEU A 42 15.39 -3.68 14.49
CA LEU A 42 16.29 -2.60 14.09
C LEU A 42 15.81 -1.24 14.63
N THR A 43 14.51 -0.98 14.66
CA THR A 43 14.00 0.25 15.26
C THR A 43 14.34 0.34 16.73
N ASP A 44 14.25 -0.78 17.46
CA ASP A 44 14.69 -0.87 18.85
C ASP A 44 16.21 -0.66 19.01
N GLU A 45 17.02 -1.33 18.19
CA GLU A 45 18.48 -1.23 18.23
C GLU A 45 18.97 0.22 18.02
N PHE A 46 18.34 0.95 17.09
CA PHE A 46 18.71 2.32 16.77
C PHE A 46 17.91 3.38 17.54
N GLY A 47 17.02 2.98 18.45
CA GLY A 47 16.21 3.88 19.27
C GLY A 47 15.25 4.75 18.45
N VAL A 48 14.73 4.22 17.34
CA VAL A 48 13.76 4.90 16.48
C VAL A 48 12.36 4.72 17.05
N ALA A 49 11.74 5.82 17.45
CA ALA A 49 10.38 5.79 17.98
C ALA A 49 9.35 5.49 16.90
N GLU A 50 8.39 4.62 17.21
CA GLU A 50 7.20 4.39 16.40
C GLU A 50 5.97 5.10 16.98
N TYR A 51 4.95 5.27 16.14
CA TYR A 51 3.64 5.76 16.54
C TYR A 51 2.59 5.05 15.71
N LYS A 52 1.40 4.87 16.30
CA LYS A 52 0.29 4.23 15.61
C LYS A 52 -0.32 5.20 14.61
N GLN A 53 -0.53 4.71 13.38
CA GLN A 53 -1.37 5.43 12.44
C GLN A 53 -2.75 5.63 13.06
N HIS A 54 -3.17 6.90 13.12
CA HIS A 54 -4.50 7.24 13.59
C HIS A 54 -5.56 6.56 12.70
N ASN A 55 -6.44 5.79 13.33
CA ASN A 55 -7.49 5.01 12.68
C ASN A 55 -8.83 5.11 13.41
N ASP A 56 -9.00 6.11 14.27
CA ASP A 56 -10.27 6.33 14.97
C ASP A 56 -11.34 6.89 14.00
N GLY A 57 -12.60 6.59 14.30
CA GLY A 57 -13.74 7.01 13.50
C GLY A 57 -14.06 6.07 12.33
N ASP A 58 -14.87 6.58 11.40
CA ASP A 58 -15.32 5.81 10.23
C ASP A 58 -14.33 5.94 9.06
N ALA A 59 -13.99 4.80 8.45
CA ALA A 59 -13.42 4.78 7.12
C ALA A 59 -14.47 5.24 6.10
N MET A 60 -14.01 5.84 5.00
CA MET A 60 -14.87 6.34 3.92
C MET A 60 -14.53 5.63 2.61
N MET A 61 -15.54 5.07 1.95
CA MET A 61 -15.44 4.57 0.59
C MET A 61 -16.31 5.45 -0.32
N ILE A 62 -15.80 5.78 -1.51
CA ILE A 62 -16.55 6.55 -2.50
C ILE A 62 -16.71 5.70 -3.75
N VAL A 63 -17.95 5.34 -4.09
CA VAL A 63 -18.29 4.54 -5.27
C VAL A 63 -19.36 5.28 -6.06
N GLU A 64 -19.11 5.49 -7.35
CA GLU A 64 -20.05 6.20 -8.25
C GLU A 64 -20.50 7.59 -7.74
N GLY A 65 -19.66 8.23 -6.91
CA GLY A 65 -19.95 9.52 -6.30
C GLY A 65 -20.69 9.45 -4.95
N GLU A 66 -21.18 8.28 -4.55
CA GLU A 66 -21.80 8.06 -3.26
C GLU A 66 -20.76 7.77 -2.17
N LYS A 67 -21.01 8.29 -0.97
CA LYS A 67 -20.12 8.20 0.20
C LYS A 67 -20.64 7.16 1.18
N HIS A 68 -19.87 6.10 1.39
CA HIS A 68 -20.16 5.04 2.34
C HIS A 68 -19.19 5.13 3.51
N ARG A 69 -19.68 5.57 4.68
CA ARG A 69 -18.93 5.51 5.94
C ARG A 69 -19.09 4.13 6.57
N TYR A 70 -18.02 3.60 7.15
CA TYR A 70 -18.07 2.31 7.83
C TYR A 70 -17.00 2.19 8.91
N GLY A 71 -17.38 1.52 10.00
CA GLY A 71 -16.45 1.04 11.02
C GLY A 71 -15.96 -0.37 10.71
N GLY A 72 -14.70 -0.65 11.05
CA GLY A 72 -14.10 -1.98 10.88
C GLY A 72 -13.64 -2.28 9.45
N LYS A 73 -13.61 -3.56 9.09
CA LYS A 73 -12.93 -4.04 7.86
C LYS A 73 -13.81 -4.03 6.61
N LEU A 74 -15.13 -3.97 6.75
CA LEU A 74 -16.07 -4.11 5.64
C LEU A 74 -17.10 -2.99 5.62
N PRO A 75 -17.41 -2.44 4.43
CA PRO A 75 -18.41 -1.40 4.27
C PRO A 75 -19.83 -1.99 4.30
N TRP A 76 -20.35 -2.26 5.49
CA TRP A 76 -21.74 -2.75 5.69
C TRP A 76 -22.81 -1.79 5.18
N THR A 77 -22.45 -0.54 4.89
CA THR A 77 -23.31 0.49 4.30
C THR A 77 -23.52 0.34 2.78
N MET A 78 -22.93 -0.69 2.16
CA MET A 78 -23.18 -1.08 0.77
C MET A 78 -24.28 -2.15 0.66
N SER A 79 -24.72 -2.45 -0.57
CA SER A 79 -25.61 -3.58 -0.84
C SER A 79 -25.05 -4.88 -0.23
N PRO A 80 -25.86 -5.68 0.49
CA PRO A 80 -25.42 -6.96 1.06
C PRO A 80 -24.78 -7.90 0.02
N TRP A 81 -25.27 -7.86 -1.23
CA TRP A 81 -24.69 -8.63 -2.33
C TRP A 81 -23.29 -8.16 -2.71
N ALA A 82 -23.04 -6.85 -2.71
CA ALA A 82 -21.72 -6.29 -2.98
C ALA A 82 -20.71 -6.67 -1.90
N VAL A 83 -21.11 -6.59 -0.63
CA VAL A 83 -20.28 -7.00 0.52
C VAL A 83 -19.98 -8.50 0.47
N ALA A 84 -20.98 -9.34 0.15
CA ALA A 84 -20.80 -10.78 0.00
C ALA A 84 -19.84 -11.12 -1.15
N ASN A 85 -19.99 -10.47 -2.31
CA ASN A 85 -19.11 -10.67 -3.46
C ASN A 85 -17.66 -10.28 -3.14
N LEU A 86 -17.46 -9.13 -2.49
CA LEU A 86 -16.14 -8.68 -2.01
C LEU A 86 -15.53 -9.70 -1.05
N GLY A 87 -16.31 -10.21 -0.09
CA GLY A 87 -15.87 -11.24 0.84
C GLY A 87 -15.43 -12.53 0.14
N ILE A 88 -16.21 -13.03 -0.82
CA ILE A 88 -15.84 -14.20 -1.63
C ILE A 88 -14.55 -13.95 -2.42
N GLY A 89 -14.39 -12.75 -3.00
CA GLY A 89 -13.17 -12.36 -3.71
C GLY A 89 -11.93 -12.38 -2.82
N LEU A 90 -12.02 -11.78 -1.62
CA LEU A 90 -10.93 -11.75 -0.65
C LEU A 90 -10.56 -13.17 -0.18
N LEU A 91 -11.55 -14.01 0.15
CA LEU A 91 -11.34 -15.40 0.56
C LEU A 91 -10.70 -16.24 -0.56
N SER A 92 -11.12 -16.03 -1.81
CA SER A 92 -10.54 -16.70 -2.97
C SER A 92 -9.05 -16.35 -3.12
N VAL A 93 -8.70 -15.07 -3.03
CA VAL A 93 -7.30 -14.62 -3.05
C VAL A 93 -6.49 -15.21 -1.91
N GLU A 94 -7.04 -15.17 -0.68
CA GLU A 94 -6.38 -15.76 0.48
C GLU A 94 -6.11 -17.26 0.29
N GLN A 95 -7.09 -18.01 -0.22
CA GLN A 95 -6.95 -19.43 -0.47
C GLN A 95 -5.92 -19.72 -1.57
N MET A 96 -5.85 -18.89 -2.62
CA MET A 96 -4.78 -18.98 -3.62
C MET A 96 -3.41 -18.70 -3.02
N CYS A 97 -3.28 -17.70 -2.14
CA CYS A 97 -2.01 -17.40 -1.49
C CYS A 97 -1.52 -18.56 -0.61
N LYS A 98 -2.42 -19.32 0.03
CA LYS A 98 -2.08 -20.48 0.87
C LYS A 98 -1.50 -21.66 0.08
N THR A 99 -1.75 -21.76 -1.22
CA THR A 99 -1.20 -22.84 -2.06
C THR A 99 0.16 -22.49 -2.66
N LEU A 100 0.63 -21.25 -2.51
CA LEU A 100 1.91 -20.81 -3.04
C LEU A 100 3.06 -21.17 -2.08
N PRO A 101 4.10 -21.90 -2.53
CA PRO A 101 5.32 -22.05 -1.75
C PRO A 101 6.02 -20.70 -1.61
N ARG A 102 6.36 -20.32 -0.38
CA ARG A 102 6.89 -18.98 -0.03
C ARG A 102 8.19 -18.63 -0.76
N GLU A 103 9.14 -19.57 -0.80
CA GLU A 103 10.49 -19.34 -1.33
C GLU A 103 10.58 -19.55 -2.85
N ALA A 104 9.64 -20.31 -3.43
CA ALA A 104 9.67 -20.66 -4.84
C ALA A 104 8.28 -20.56 -5.49
N PRO A 105 7.60 -19.40 -5.41
CA PRO A 105 6.20 -19.27 -5.87
C PRO A 105 5.99 -19.64 -7.34
N TRP A 106 7.05 -19.61 -8.15
CA TRP A 106 7.04 -20.04 -9.55
C TRP A 106 6.85 -21.55 -9.74
N ASP A 107 7.08 -22.38 -8.72
CA ASP A 107 6.87 -23.83 -8.76
C ASP A 107 5.42 -24.24 -8.45
N SER A 108 4.55 -23.27 -8.14
CA SER A 108 3.14 -23.55 -7.91
C SER A 108 2.41 -23.94 -9.20
N SER A 109 1.49 -24.90 -9.10
CA SER A 109 0.62 -25.32 -10.22
C SER A 109 -0.29 -24.21 -10.75
N ILE A 110 -0.54 -23.16 -9.95
CA ILE A 110 -1.32 -21.98 -10.34
C ILE A 110 -0.49 -20.93 -11.13
N GLY A 111 0.85 -21.04 -11.11
CA GLY A 111 1.78 -20.05 -11.66
C GLY A 111 1.74 -19.86 -13.18
N SER A 112 1.11 -20.78 -13.93
CA SER A 112 0.89 -20.63 -15.37
C SER A 112 -0.37 -19.80 -15.72
N ALA A 113 -1.34 -19.73 -14.80
CA ALA A 113 -2.60 -19.00 -15.01
C ALA A 113 -2.52 -17.54 -14.55
N THR A 114 -1.83 -17.25 -13.45
CA THR A 114 -1.68 -15.89 -12.87
C THR A 114 -0.58 -15.05 -13.54
N ARG A 115 0.27 -15.65 -14.38
CA ARG A 115 1.27 -14.94 -15.20
C ARG A 115 0.66 -14.27 -16.45
N ARG A 116 -0.66 -14.35 -16.64
CA ARG A 116 -1.34 -13.63 -17.72
C ARG A 116 -1.40 -12.14 -17.39
N THR A 117 -0.91 -11.33 -18.32
CA THR A 117 -1.00 -9.87 -18.28
C THR A 117 -2.45 -9.45 -17.99
N PRO A 118 -2.70 -8.55 -17.03
CA PRO A 118 -4.04 -7.99 -16.87
C PRO A 118 -4.49 -7.35 -18.19
N PRO A 119 -5.78 -7.42 -18.55
CA PRO A 119 -6.27 -6.73 -19.74
C PRO A 119 -5.94 -5.24 -19.61
N SER A 120 -5.25 -4.70 -20.62
CA SER A 120 -4.85 -3.30 -20.70
C SER A 120 -6.10 -2.42 -20.87
N ASN A 121 -6.85 -2.18 -19.80
CA ASN A 121 -7.96 -1.23 -19.82
C ASN A 121 -7.85 -0.18 -18.70
N SER A 122 -6.63 0.06 -18.19
CA SER A 122 -6.32 1.30 -17.51
C SER A 122 -6.22 2.41 -18.57
N THR A 123 -7.34 3.01 -18.94
CA THR A 123 -7.33 4.37 -19.48
C THR A 123 -6.91 5.29 -18.35
N SER A 124 -5.60 5.37 -18.08
CA SER A 124 -5.04 6.54 -17.41
C SER A 124 -5.35 7.71 -18.32
N ARG A 125 -6.36 8.51 -17.96
CA ARG A 125 -6.64 9.79 -18.61
C ARG A 125 -5.52 10.78 -18.22
N THR A 126 -4.32 10.54 -18.72
CA THR A 126 -3.27 11.53 -18.88
C THR A 126 -3.65 12.39 -20.06
N GLY A 127 -4.62 13.30 -19.85
CA GLY A 127 -4.69 14.49 -20.68
C GLY A 127 -3.45 15.36 -20.41
N PRO A 128 -2.96 16.12 -21.39
CA PRO A 128 -1.87 17.07 -21.16
C PRO A 128 -2.28 18.04 -20.04
N ARG A 129 -1.50 18.07 -18.95
CA ARG A 129 -1.63 19.14 -17.95
C ARG A 129 -1.11 20.42 -18.61
N THR A 130 -2.00 21.26 -19.12
CA THR A 130 -1.66 22.64 -19.43
C THR A 130 -1.33 23.33 -18.11
N ALA A 131 -0.04 23.54 -17.86
CA ALA A 131 0.42 24.39 -16.78
C ALA A 131 0.03 25.84 -17.12
N THR A 132 -0.94 26.39 -16.42
CA THR A 132 -1.16 27.84 -16.40
C THR A 132 -0.06 28.45 -15.53
N PRO A 133 0.73 29.44 -16.00
CA PRO A 133 1.67 30.15 -15.14
C PRO A 133 0.87 30.96 -14.11
N GLY A 134 1.18 30.80 -12.83
CA GLY A 134 0.66 31.66 -11.78
C GLY A 134 1.27 33.07 -11.86
N PRO A 135 0.57 34.10 -11.37
CA PRO A 135 1.06 35.48 -11.41
C PRO A 135 2.28 35.67 -10.50
N ALA A 136 3.15 36.61 -10.93
CA ALA A 136 4.40 37.02 -10.28
C ALA A 136 4.21 37.65 -8.90
#